data_AF-U5F739-F1
#
_entry.id   AF-U5F739-F1
#
_cell.length_a   1.000
_cell.length_b   1.000
_cell.length_c   1.000
_cell.angle_alpha   90.00
_cell.angle_beta   90.00
_cell.angle_gamma   90.00
#
_symmetry.space_group_name_H-M   'P 1'
#
loop_
_entity.id
_entity.type
_entity.pdbx_description
1 polymer ?
#
loop_
_entity_poly.entity_id
_entity_poly.type
_entity_poly.pdbx_seq_one_letter_code
_entity_poly.pdbx_strand_id
1 'polypeptide(L)'
;MLLSVEHLTKHQNIKPIVKDVSFAIEDHDKIALIGVNGTGKTTLLRIIAGLETYEEGNMIRKNNLRISYLPQDPVFDEEDTILHQIFCMDKDIKEFEAKAILGKLGIYDTARIVKHLSGGQRKRVALARALLQPCDLLLLDEPTNHLDNDMIEWLEKYLLRYSHAIFMVTHDRYFLERICDKMMEINQANIYTYEANYSQYLELKAQREEIAQANERKRQNILRTELAWMRAGVQARGTKSKERIERFHKLNAIEKPNEQENIKLDAISSRLGKKIIECENLSKAYGEHLLLHDFSYHLQRNDRIGILGANGCGKTTLLKILAKEVAPDSGEVVHGDTVRIGFFKQGHEEMDMSMRVLDYIQESSNAITTMEGTYTASQMLERFLFDAKAQYMPIGRLSGGERRRLYLLKILMQAPNILFLDEPTNDLDIQTLQILEDYLDTFNGALITVSHDRYFLDRICDKLFLFNSDKTIQQFLGGYSALMELGEKNTAVDKNEKAVKPKVSPRLSSKEKQELEMMDEHMEKLQKQIEAIDEQMEMDTQDFVKLQSLSEQREALETKMEELMERWEYLSEKQQAIEDLKKGKSR
;
A
#
# COMPACT_ATOMS: atom_id res chain seq x y z
N MET A 1 22.33 -19.20 -4.30
CA MET A 1 22.51 -18.44 -3.05
C MET A 1 23.55 -17.35 -3.28
N LEU A 2 23.10 -16.10 -3.29
CA LEU A 2 23.92 -14.91 -3.51
C LEU A 2 24.51 -14.38 -2.21
N LEU A 3 23.67 -14.33 -1.16
CA LEU A 3 24.00 -13.71 0.11
C LEU A 3 23.26 -14.45 1.24
N SER A 4 24.00 -14.83 2.27
CA SER A 4 23.45 -15.38 3.51
C SER A 4 23.81 -14.46 4.67
N VAL A 5 22.82 -14.14 5.49
CA VAL A 5 22.97 -13.35 6.71
C VAL A 5 22.63 -14.25 7.88
N GLU A 6 23.53 -14.31 8.86
CA GLU A 6 23.38 -15.11 10.07
C GLU A 6 23.56 -14.25 11.31
N HIS A 7 22.62 -14.32 12.25
CA HIS A 7 22.69 -13.68 13.57
C HIS A 7 23.01 -12.17 13.53
N LEU A 8 22.49 -11.45 12.53
CA LEU A 8 22.77 -10.03 12.33
C LEU A 8 22.11 -9.18 13.42
N THR A 9 22.93 -8.41 14.13
CA THR A 9 22.46 -7.43 15.11
C THR A 9 23.01 -6.05 14.77
N LYS A 10 22.11 -5.06 14.78
CA LYS A 10 22.42 -3.66 14.56
C LYS A 10 21.58 -2.77 15.47
N HIS A 11 22.27 -1.89 16.19
CA HIS A 11 21.65 -0.80 16.93
C HIS A 11 21.88 0.53 16.22
N GLN A 12 20.92 1.44 16.35
CA GLN A 12 21.11 2.85 16.02
C GLN A 12 20.81 3.67 17.26
N ASN A 13 21.87 4.26 17.83
CA ASN A 13 21.87 4.87 19.15
C ASN A 13 21.46 3.86 20.24
N ILE A 14 20.24 3.96 20.75
CA ILE A 14 19.70 3.10 21.83
C ILE A 14 18.62 2.14 21.29
N LYS A 15 18.17 2.33 20.04
CA LYS A 15 17.08 1.54 19.46
C LYS A 15 17.66 0.37 18.65
N PRO A 16 17.30 -0.89 18.95
CA PRO A 16 17.64 -2.02 18.08
C PRO A 16 16.88 -1.88 16.76
N ILE A 17 17.62 -1.92 15.63
CA ILE A 17 17.04 -1.95 14.28
C ILE A 17 16.72 -3.39 13.90
N VAL A 18 17.71 -4.26 14.02
CA VAL A 18 17.59 -5.71 13.84
C VAL A 18 18.36 -6.40 14.97
N LYS A 19 17.80 -7.48 15.49
CA LYS A 19 18.38 -8.25 16.58
C LYS A 19 18.34 -9.72 16.24
N ASP A 20 19.52 -10.33 16.13
CA ASP A 20 19.69 -11.76 15.90
C ASP A 20 18.93 -12.31 14.68
N VAL A 21 19.07 -11.60 13.55
CA VAL A 21 18.29 -11.90 12.34
C VAL A 21 19.08 -12.76 11.37
N SER A 22 18.43 -13.77 10.80
CA SER A 22 19.02 -14.64 9.76
C SER A 22 18.10 -14.75 8.55
N PHE A 23 18.65 -14.61 7.35
CA PHE A 23 17.94 -14.77 6.08
C PHE A 23 18.91 -15.02 4.93
N ALA A 24 18.41 -15.56 3.82
CA ALA A 24 19.18 -15.81 2.61
C ALA A 24 18.48 -15.24 1.37
N ILE A 25 19.29 -14.81 0.40
CA ILE A 25 18.88 -14.29 -0.91
C ILE A 25 19.40 -15.25 -1.98
N GLU A 26 18.49 -15.81 -2.78
CA GLU A 26 18.81 -16.71 -3.89
C GLU A 26 18.96 -15.99 -5.23
N ASP A 27 19.44 -16.70 -6.27
CA ASP A 27 19.93 -16.11 -7.54
C ASP A 27 18.81 -15.50 -8.43
N HIS A 28 17.53 -15.63 -8.04
CA HIS A 28 16.36 -15.08 -8.75
C HIS A 28 15.26 -14.53 -7.85
N ASP A 29 15.51 -14.41 -6.54
CA ASP A 29 14.49 -13.96 -5.59
C ASP A 29 14.04 -12.53 -5.90
N LYS A 30 12.73 -12.26 -5.81
CA LYS A 30 12.16 -10.91 -5.86
C LYS A 30 11.59 -10.57 -4.50
N ILE A 31 12.49 -10.06 -3.66
CA ILE A 31 12.23 -9.80 -2.25
C ILE A 31 11.77 -8.38 -2.04
N ALA A 32 10.68 -8.22 -1.29
CA ALA A 32 10.27 -6.94 -0.74
C ALA A 32 10.50 -6.86 0.76
N LEU A 33 11.02 -5.73 1.24
CA LEU A 33 11.18 -5.45 2.65
C LEU A 33 10.12 -4.42 3.11
N ILE A 34 9.23 -4.87 3.99
CA ILE A 34 8.10 -4.12 4.52
C ILE A 34 8.34 -3.82 6.00
N GLY A 35 7.89 -2.66 6.47
CA GLY A 35 7.97 -2.28 7.87
C GLY A 35 7.54 -0.84 8.09
N VAL A 36 7.23 -0.50 9.34
CA VAL A 36 6.88 0.86 9.76
C VAL A 36 8.06 1.80 9.50
N ASN A 37 7.80 3.08 9.29
CA ASN A 37 8.88 4.06 9.16
C ASN A 37 9.73 4.12 10.44
N GLY A 38 11.05 4.24 10.27
CA GLY A 38 12.00 4.23 11.39
C GLY A 38 12.25 2.84 12.02
N THR A 39 11.87 1.75 11.33
CA THR A 39 12.27 0.37 11.68
C THR A 39 13.67 -0.01 11.15
N GLY A 40 14.25 0.79 10.25
CA GLY A 40 15.60 0.60 9.73
C GLY A 40 15.68 -0.14 8.38
N LYS A 41 14.61 -0.13 7.56
CA LYS A 41 14.58 -0.67 6.19
C LYS A 41 15.77 -0.21 5.33
N THR A 42 15.97 1.11 5.23
CA THR A 42 17.10 1.72 4.51
C THR A 42 18.45 1.34 5.11
N THR A 43 18.54 1.22 6.45
CA THR A 43 19.76 0.76 7.11
C THR A 43 20.09 -0.68 6.74
N LEU A 44 19.10 -1.58 6.68
CA LEU A 44 19.31 -2.96 6.26
C LEU A 44 19.79 -3.03 4.80
N LEU A 45 19.18 -2.27 3.89
CA LEU A 45 19.62 -2.13 2.50
C LEU A 45 21.08 -1.66 2.41
N ARG A 46 21.47 -0.65 3.19
CA ARG A 46 22.86 -0.15 3.23
C ARG A 46 23.85 -1.17 3.76
N ILE A 47 23.46 -1.98 4.74
CA ILE A 47 24.27 -3.10 5.26
C ILE A 47 24.48 -4.15 4.16
N ILE A 48 23.41 -4.53 3.45
CA ILE A 48 23.50 -5.48 2.31
C ILE A 48 24.38 -4.90 1.20
N ALA A 49 24.26 -3.60 0.89
CA ALA A 49 25.10 -2.89 -0.08
C ALA A 49 26.57 -2.77 0.36
N GLY A 50 26.89 -3.01 1.65
CA GLY A 50 28.24 -2.81 2.20
C GLY A 50 28.60 -1.34 2.45
N LEU A 51 27.61 -0.44 2.48
CA LEU A 51 27.79 0.98 2.78
C LEU A 51 27.72 1.28 4.28
N GLU A 52 27.20 0.35 5.08
CA GLU A 52 27.06 0.50 6.53
C GLU A 52 27.53 -0.78 7.25
N THR A 53 28.16 -0.62 8.41
CA THR A 53 28.68 -1.71 9.24
C THR A 53 27.62 -2.26 10.20
N TYR A 54 27.80 -3.51 10.64
CA TYR A 54 26.99 -4.16 11.66
C TYR A 54 27.85 -4.54 12.88
N GLU A 55 27.21 -4.80 14.02
CA GLU A 55 27.91 -5.03 15.30
C GLU A 55 28.18 -6.52 15.52
N GLU A 56 27.15 -7.36 15.34
CA GLU A 56 27.24 -8.81 15.52
C GLU A 56 26.61 -9.54 14.32
N GLY A 57 27.00 -10.79 14.15
CA GLY A 57 26.55 -11.66 13.06
C GLY A 57 27.61 -11.87 11.98
N ASN A 58 27.24 -12.62 10.95
CA ASN A 58 28.09 -12.89 9.80
C ASN A 58 27.28 -12.72 8.50
N MET A 59 27.93 -12.16 7.48
CA MET A 59 27.35 -12.01 6.15
C MET A 59 28.26 -12.69 5.13
N ILE A 60 27.79 -13.81 4.61
CA ILE A 60 28.50 -14.59 3.59
C ILE A 60 27.98 -14.17 2.22
N ARG A 61 28.89 -13.71 1.36
CA ARG A 61 28.57 -13.28 0.00
C ARG A 61 29.18 -14.24 -1.01
N LYS A 62 28.49 -14.50 -2.12
CA LYS A 62 29.04 -15.23 -3.27
C LYS A 62 30.27 -14.49 -3.81
N ASN A 63 31.28 -15.25 -4.24
CA ASN A 63 32.48 -14.66 -4.84
C ASN A 63 32.11 -13.84 -6.07
N ASN A 64 32.69 -12.64 -6.20
CA ASN A 64 32.44 -11.66 -7.27
C ASN A 64 30.98 -11.19 -7.39
N LEU A 65 30.19 -11.25 -6.30
CA LEU A 65 28.83 -10.70 -6.29
C LEU A 65 28.85 -9.20 -6.63
N ARG A 66 28.19 -8.82 -7.72
CA ARG A 66 27.99 -7.42 -8.11
C ARG A 66 26.66 -6.93 -7.58
N ILE A 67 26.69 -5.89 -6.75
CA ILE A 67 25.50 -5.27 -6.18
C ILE A 67 25.31 -3.89 -6.80
N SER A 68 24.14 -3.61 -7.34
CA SER A 68 23.72 -2.25 -7.72
C SER A 68 22.74 -1.74 -6.69
N TYR A 69 22.89 -0.48 -6.26
CA TYR A 69 22.06 0.11 -5.20
C TYR A 69 21.49 1.46 -5.63
N LEU A 70 20.18 1.58 -5.54
CA LEU A 70 19.44 2.84 -5.62
C LEU A 70 19.14 3.34 -4.20
N PRO A 71 19.84 4.39 -3.72
CA PRO A 71 19.52 5.01 -2.44
C PRO A 71 18.24 5.87 -2.52
N GLN A 72 17.57 6.03 -1.38
CA GLN A 72 16.42 6.93 -1.24
C GLN A 72 16.75 8.37 -1.64
N ASP A 73 17.89 8.88 -1.13
CA ASP A 73 18.45 10.20 -1.45
C ASP A 73 19.77 10.05 -2.21
N PRO A 74 19.76 10.13 -3.56
CA PRO A 74 20.96 9.96 -4.35
C PRO A 74 21.88 11.18 -4.22
N VAL A 75 23.15 10.90 -3.90
CA VAL A 75 24.22 11.88 -3.92
C VAL A 75 24.93 11.79 -5.26
N PHE A 76 25.13 12.96 -5.87
CA PHE A 76 25.72 13.13 -7.19
C PHE A 76 26.77 14.23 -7.14
N ASP A 77 27.79 14.14 -7.99
CA ASP A 77 28.67 15.28 -8.25
C ASP A 77 27.87 16.39 -8.94
N GLU A 78 27.78 17.56 -8.33
CA GLU A 78 26.92 18.63 -8.83
C GLU A 78 27.42 19.21 -10.16
N GLU A 79 28.70 19.11 -10.46
CA GLU A 79 29.31 19.75 -11.64
C GLU A 79 29.33 18.82 -12.87
N ASP A 80 28.96 17.55 -12.69
CA ASP A 80 28.93 16.56 -13.77
C ASP A 80 27.64 16.59 -14.61
N THR A 81 27.78 16.14 -15.86
CA THR A 81 26.63 15.90 -16.74
C THR A 81 25.94 14.57 -16.41
N ILE A 82 24.65 14.47 -16.72
CA ILE A 82 23.85 13.25 -16.50
C ILE A 82 24.50 12.02 -17.14
N LEU A 83 24.97 12.13 -18.39
CA LEU A 83 25.66 11.02 -19.06
C LEU A 83 26.97 10.64 -18.37
N HIS A 84 27.77 11.64 -17.96
CA HIS A 84 29.05 11.36 -17.32
C HIS A 84 28.87 10.55 -16.02
N GLN A 85 27.86 10.90 -15.24
CA GLN A 85 27.51 10.19 -14.01
C GLN A 85 27.15 8.71 -14.21
N ILE A 86 26.56 8.38 -15.35
CA ILE A 86 26.23 7.00 -15.70
C ILE A 86 27.48 6.25 -16.15
N PHE A 87 28.33 6.85 -16.97
CA PHE A 87 29.55 6.22 -17.48
C PHE A 87 30.71 6.15 -16.48
N CYS A 88 30.71 7.00 -15.45
CA CYS A 88 31.76 6.99 -14.43
C CYS A 88 31.86 5.66 -13.68
N MET A 89 30.76 4.88 -13.63
CA MET A 89 30.73 3.62 -12.88
C MET A 89 31.14 2.42 -13.73
N ASP A 90 30.86 2.42 -15.03
CA ASP A 90 31.23 1.34 -15.94
C ASP A 90 31.37 1.87 -17.38
N LYS A 91 32.54 1.64 -17.97
CA LYS A 91 32.88 2.11 -19.32
C LYS A 91 32.27 1.24 -20.42
N ASP A 92 31.77 0.06 -20.07
CA ASP A 92 31.19 -0.88 -21.03
C ASP A 92 29.71 -0.59 -21.32
N ILE A 93 29.08 0.34 -20.57
CA ILE A 93 27.71 0.79 -20.84
C ILE A 93 27.69 1.52 -22.18
N LYS A 94 26.80 1.11 -23.08
CA LYS A 94 26.63 1.78 -24.38
C LYS A 94 25.76 3.03 -24.22
N GLU A 95 26.19 4.12 -24.85
CA GLU A 95 25.47 5.40 -24.80
C GLU A 95 24.02 5.33 -25.31
N PHE A 96 23.77 4.53 -26.33
CA PHE A 96 22.41 4.30 -26.84
C PHE A 96 21.49 3.67 -25.79
N GLU A 97 21.98 2.71 -25.00
CA GLU A 97 21.19 2.03 -23.96
C GLU A 97 20.88 2.99 -22.82
N ALA A 98 21.88 3.78 -22.40
CA ALA A 98 21.71 4.82 -21.39
C ALA A 98 20.66 5.87 -21.82
N LYS A 99 20.76 6.37 -23.06
CA LYS A 99 19.79 7.32 -23.62
C LYS A 99 18.39 6.72 -23.75
N ALA A 100 18.27 5.44 -24.08
CA ALA A 100 16.97 4.76 -24.17
C ALA A 100 16.28 4.68 -22.80
N ILE A 101 16.99 4.26 -21.75
CA ILE A 101 16.44 4.19 -20.38
C ILE A 101 16.11 5.58 -19.83
N LEU A 102 17.02 6.55 -19.99
CA LEU A 102 16.77 7.93 -19.58
C LEU A 102 15.54 8.52 -20.28
N GLY A 103 15.39 8.27 -21.59
CA GLY A 103 14.23 8.71 -22.35
C GLY A 103 12.92 8.10 -21.84
N LYS A 104 12.91 6.82 -21.43
CA LYS A 104 11.75 6.19 -20.80
C LYS A 104 11.40 6.78 -19.44
N LEU A 105 12.41 7.27 -18.71
CA LEU A 105 12.24 7.99 -17.44
C LEU A 105 11.97 9.50 -17.63
N GLY A 106 11.72 9.94 -18.87
CA GLY A 106 11.38 11.32 -19.19
C GLY A 106 12.55 12.31 -19.14
N ILE A 107 13.79 11.82 -19.19
CA ILE A 107 15.01 12.62 -19.24
C ILE A 107 15.57 12.59 -20.66
N TYR A 108 15.30 13.65 -21.42
CA TYR A 108 15.74 13.77 -22.82
C TYR A 108 17.03 14.57 -22.97
N ASP A 109 17.25 15.58 -22.12
CA ASP A 109 18.46 16.38 -22.14
C ASP A 109 19.53 15.74 -21.25
N THR A 110 20.33 14.86 -21.87
CA THR A 110 21.32 14.05 -21.18
C THR A 110 22.67 14.76 -21.00
N ALA A 111 22.84 15.96 -21.59
CA ALA A 111 24.03 16.80 -21.47
C ALA A 111 23.92 17.81 -20.31
N ARG A 112 22.72 17.96 -19.73
CA ARG A 112 22.46 18.87 -18.62
C ARG A 112 23.27 18.48 -17.37
N ILE A 113 23.66 19.50 -16.61
CA ILE A 113 24.36 19.38 -15.34
C ILE A 113 23.39 18.97 -14.22
N VAL A 114 23.81 18.03 -13.37
CA VAL A 114 22.96 17.44 -12.31
C VAL A 114 22.50 18.46 -11.27
N LYS A 115 23.29 19.52 -11.00
CA LYS A 115 22.93 20.63 -10.10
C LYS A 115 21.55 21.21 -10.36
N HIS A 116 21.18 21.36 -11.63
CA HIS A 116 19.93 22.00 -12.05
C HIS A 116 18.72 21.06 -12.09
N LEU A 117 18.89 19.80 -11.73
CA LEU A 117 17.80 18.83 -11.69
C LEU A 117 16.99 18.94 -10.41
N SER A 118 15.67 18.80 -10.52
CA SER A 118 14.79 18.66 -9.36
C SER A 118 15.07 17.34 -8.62
N GLY A 119 14.69 17.24 -7.34
CA GLY A 119 14.88 16.01 -6.55
C GLY A 119 14.32 14.76 -7.22
N GLY A 120 13.12 14.86 -7.81
CA GLY A 120 12.51 13.76 -8.59
C GLY A 120 13.30 13.40 -9.86
N GLN A 121 13.83 14.40 -10.59
CA GLN A 121 14.70 14.15 -11.75
C GLN A 121 16.01 13.49 -11.34
N ARG A 122 16.62 13.94 -10.23
CA ARG A 122 17.82 13.32 -9.64
C ARG A 122 17.55 11.85 -9.33
N LYS A 123 16.41 11.54 -8.68
CA LYS A 123 16.03 10.15 -8.38
C LYS A 123 15.84 9.30 -9.64
N ARG A 124 15.25 9.84 -10.70
CA ARG A 124 15.14 9.16 -12.00
C ARG A 124 16.49 8.87 -12.65
N VAL A 125 17.43 9.81 -12.59
CA VAL A 125 18.83 9.56 -13.03
C VAL A 125 19.47 8.45 -12.21
N ALA A 126 19.25 8.44 -10.89
CA ALA A 126 19.80 7.43 -9.99
C ALA A 126 19.24 6.04 -10.30
N LEU A 127 17.92 5.96 -10.58
CA LEU A 127 17.25 4.75 -11.01
C LEU A 127 17.83 4.26 -12.34
N ALA A 128 17.99 5.14 -13.33
CA ALA A 128 18.62 4.79 -14.60
C ALA A 128 20.03 4.22 -14.39
N ARG A 129 20.84 4.86 -13.55
CA ARG A 129 22.19 4.41 -13.20
C ARG A 129 22.17 3.03 -12.55
N ALA A 130 21.27 2.79 -11.60
CA ALA A 130 21.16 1.52 -10.91
C ALA A 130 20.71 0.38 -11.84
N LEU A 131 19.82 0.65 -12.80
CA LEU A 131 19.32 -0.34 -13.75
C LEU A 131 20.31 -0.67 -14.88
N LEU A 132 21.18 0.27 -15.25
CA LEU A 132 22.19 0.10 -16.30
C LEU A 132 23.42 -0.65 -15.80
N GLN A 133 23.71 -0.57 -14.50
CA GLN A 133 24.87 -1.22 -13.91
C GLN A 133 24.68 -2.75 -13.92
N PRO A 134 25.62 -3.52 -14.52
CA PRO A 134 25.51 -4.97 -14.54
C PRO A 134 25.69 -5.51 -13.12
N CYS A 135 24.63 -6.08 -12.55
CA CYS A 135 24.61 -6.59 -11.19
C CYS A 135 23.90 -7.93 -11.09
N ASP A 136 24.32 -8.72 -10.10
CA ASP A 136 23.69 -10.01 -9.78
C ASP A 136 22.62 -9.84 -8.69
N LEU A 137 22.68 -8.74 -7.92
CA LEU A 137 21.68 -8.33 -6.95
C LEU A 137 21.37 -6.83 -7.12
N LEU A 138 20.11 -6.51 -7.39
CA LEU A 138 19.61 -5.14 -7.50
C LEU A 138 18.90 -4.73 -6.22
N LEU A 139 19.41 -3.70 -5.55
CA LEU A 139 18.86 -3.13 -4.33
C LEU A 139 18.14 -1.81 -4.63
N LEU A 140 16.84 -1.72 -4.32
CA LEU A 140 16.02 -0.55 -4.63
C LEU A 140 15.37 0.04 -3.38
N ASP A 141 15.70 1.28 -3.03
CA ASP A 141 15.06 2.00 -1.90
C ASP A 141 14.02 3.03 -2.42
N GLU A 142 12.74 2.70 -2.26
CA GLU A 142 11.57 3.47 -2.73
C GLU A 142 11.65 3.86 -4.21
N PRO A 143 11.76 2.91 -5.16
CA PRO A 143 11.99 3.21 -6.57
C PRO A 143 10.81 3.91 -7.26
N THR A 144 9.59 3.76 -6.74
CA THR A 144 8.35 4.29 -7.32
C THR A 144 8.11 5.77 -6.99
N ASN A 145 8.74 6.30 -5.94
CA ASN A 145 8.51 7.68 -5.53
C ASN A 145 8.94 8.68 -6.63
N HIS A 146 8.09 9.67 -6.88
CA HIS A 146 8.26 10.71 -7.90
C HIS A 146 8.28 10.21 -9.36
N LEU A 147 7.83 8.98 -9.61
CA LEU A 147 7.56 8.47 -10.95
C LEU A 147 6.10 8.72 -11.34
N ASP A 148 5.89 8.97 -12.63
CA ASP A 148 4.54 9.05 -13.21
C ASP A 148 4.01 7.64 -13.47
N ASN A 149 2.68 7.49 -13.63
CA ASN A 149 2.05 6.18 -13.79
C ASN A 149 2.62 5.38 -14.98
N ASP A 150 2.90 6.06 -16.11
CA ASP A 150 3.51 5.45 -17.29
C ASP A 150 4.94 4.95 -17.01
N MET A 151 5.69 5.69 -16.19
CA MET A 151 7.05 5.30 -15.79
C MET A 151 7.02 4.13 -14.81
N ILE A 152 6.06 4.11 -13.88
CA ILE A 152 5.86 3.00 -12.95
C ILE A 152 5.50 1.73 -13.74
N GLU A 153 4.57 1.81 -14.69
CA GLU A 153 4.20 0.67 -15.54
C GLU A 153 5.37 0.16 -16.39
N TRP A 154 6.19 1.08 -16.92
CA TRP A 154 7.42 0.71 -17.63
C TRP A 154 8.40 0.00 -16.70
N LEU A 155 8.61 0.52 -15.49
CA LEU A 155 9.53 -0.05 -14.50
C LEU A 155 9.07 -1.45 -14.06
N GLU A 156 7.77 -1.64 -13.82
CA GLU A 156 7.18 -2.95 -13.55
C GLU A 156 7.51 -3.95 -14.67
N LYS A 157 7.23 -3.59 -15.92
CA LYS A 157 7.51 -4.44 -17.09
C LYS A 157 9.00 -4.74 -17.24
N TYR A 158 9.87 -3.80 -16.86
CA TYR A 158 11.32 -3.99 -16.87
C TYR A 158 11.77 -4.98 -15.80
N LEU A 159 11.35 -4.77 -14.54
CA LEU A 159 11.74 -5.62 -13.41
C LEU A 159 11.10 -7.01 -13.45
N LEU A 160 9.92 -7.16 -14.06
CA LEU A 160 9.33 -8.48 -14.32
C LEU A 160 10.21 -9.35 -15.21
N ARG A 161 10.84 -8.74 -16.23
CA ARG A 161 11.75 -9.43 -17.17
C ARG A 161 13.18 -9.53 -16.64
N TYR A 162 13.49 -8.85 -15.54
CA TYR A 162 14.82 -8.86 -14.97
C TYR A 162 15.10 -10.24 -14.37
N SER A 163 16.18 -10.86 -14.82
CA SER A 163 16.49 -12.26 -14.53
C SER A 163 17.36 -12.46 -13.29
N HIS A 164 17.76 -11.41 -12.59
CA HIS A 164 18.63 -11.52 -11.41
C HIS A 164 17.84 -11.15 -10.15
N ALA A 165 18.41 -11.40 -8.98
CA ALA A 165 17.74 -11.12 -7.72
C ALA A 165 17.46 -9.63 -7.52
N ILE A 166 16.29 -9.33 -6.98
CA ILE A 166 15.85 -7.98 -6.64
C ILE A 166 15.51 -7.96 -5.16
N PHE A 167 16.02 -6.96 -4.46
CA PHE A 167 15.64 -6.67 -3.08
C PHE A 167 15.19 -5.21 -3.02
N MET A 168 13.91 -4.99 -2.73
CA MET A 168 13.33 -3.66 -2.78
C MET A 168 12.63 -3.27 -1.48
N VAL A 169 12.65 -1.99 -1.16
CA VAL A 169 11.77 -1.35 -0.18
C VAL A 169 10.84 -0.45 -0.97
N THR A 170 9.53 -0.67 -0.86
CA THR A 170 8.55 0.23 -1.43
C THR A 170 7.26 0.22 -0.63
N HIS A 171 6.54 1.33 -0.68
CA HIS A 171 5.19 1.45 -0.17
C HIS A 171 4.09 1.20 -1.22
N ASP A 172 4.46 0.99 -2.50
CA ASP A 172 3.50 0.72 -3.58
C ASP A 172 3.01 -0.74 -3.56
N ARG A 173 1.77 -0.93 -3.10
CA ARG A 173 1.17 -2.26 -2.92
C ARG A 173 0.96 -3.01 -4.23
N TYR A 174 0.62 -2.32 -5.31
CA TYR A 174 0.45 -2.95 -6.62
C TYR A 174 1.79 -3.37 -7.23
N PHE A 175 2.83 -2.56 -7.02
CA PHE A 175 4.19 -2.89 -7.44
C PHE A 175 4.70 -4.15 -6.71
N LEU A 176 4.46 -4.22 -5.40
CA LEU A 176 4.76 -5.39 -4.57
C LEU A 176 4.01 -6.64 -5.03
N GLU A 177 2.70 -6.51 -5.26
CA GLU A 177 1.83 -7.61 -5.69
C GLU A 177 2.25 -8.21 -7.03
N ARG A 178 2.68 -7.37 -7.98
CA ARG A 178 3.02 -7.81 -9.34
C ARG A 178 4.43 -8.38 -9.45
N ILE A 179 5.39 -7.82 -8.72
CA ILE A 179 6.81 -8.12 -8.94
C ILE A 179 7.34 -9.13 -7.92
N CYS A 180 6.96 -8.99 -6.65
CA CYS A 180 7.60 -9.73 -5.57
C CYS A 180 6.89 -11.05 -5.27
N ASP A 181 7.68 -12.10 -5.11
CA ASP A 181 7.26 -13.45 -4.73
C ASP A 181 7.63 -13.80 -3.28
N LYS A 182 8.44 -12.94 -2.63
CA LYS A 182 8.89 -13.11 -1.26
C LYS A 182 8.80 -11.80 -0.49
N MET A 183 8.13 -11.82 0.65
CA MET A 183 7.92 -10.67 1.52
C MET A 183 8.72 -10.84 2.80
N MET A 184 9.45 -9.81 3.21
CA MET A 184 10.19 -9.73 4.46
C MET A 184 9.64 -8.58 5.29
N GLU A 185 9.05 -8.87 6.45
CA GLU A 185 8.54 -7.86 7.37
C GLU A 185 9.54 -7.61 8.51
N ILE A 186 9.97 -6.36 8.70
CA ILE A 186 10.65 -5.92 9.92
C ILE A 186 9.60 -5.47 10.93
N ASN A 187 9.51 -6.19 12.05
CA ASN A 187 8.68 -5.80 13.18
C ASN A 187 9.42 -6.04 14.51
N GLN A 188 9.50 -5.00 15.35
CA GLN A 188 10.17 -5.05 16.66
C GLN A 188 11.58 -5.66 16.65
N ALA A 189 12.41 -5.25 15.68
CA ALA A 189 13.77 -5.75 15.46
C ALA A 189 13.90 -7.22 15.04
N ASN A 190 12.78 -7.92 14.81
CA ASN A 190 12.75 -9.22 14.17
C ASN A 190 12.43 -9.07 12.69
N ILE A 191 12.87 -10.04 11.88
CA ILE A 191 12.47 -10.16 10.48
C ILE A 191 11.68 -11.45 10.29
N TYR A 192 10.49 -11.31 9.70
CA TYR A 192 9.64 -12.43 9.32
C TYR A 192 9.65 -12.54 7.81
N THR A 193 9.95 -13.73 7.29
CA THR A 193 10.00 -13.99 5.85
C THR A 193 8.80 -14.83 5.44
N TYR A 194 8.19 -14.48 4.31
CA TYR A 194 7.02 -15.11 3.74
C TYR A 194 7.28 -15.38 2.25
N GLU A 195 7.10 -16.62 1.81
CA GLU A 195 7.11 -16.98 0.39
C GLU A 195 5.71 -16.76 -0.18
N ALA A 196 5.37 -15.50 -0.42
CA ALA A 196 4.03 -15.05 -0.74
C ALA A 196 4.08 -13.70 -1.46
N ASN A 197 3.07 -13.42 -2.30
CA ASN A 197 2.82 -12.08 -2.82
C ASN A 197 2.21 -11.16 -1.73
N TYR A 198 1.86 -9.92 -2.06
CA TYR A 198 1.47 -8.93 -1.05
C TYR A 198 0.12 -9.27 -0.43
N SER A 199 -0.86 -9.68 -1.24
CA SER A 199 -2.18 -10.12 -0.79
C SER A 199 -2.10 -11.33 0.16
N GLN A 200 -1.36 -12.38 -0.23
CA GLN A 200 -1.18 -13.58 0.61
C GLN A 200 -0.37 -13.28 1.87
N TYR A 201 0.61 -12.37 1.80
CA TYR A 201 1.34 -11.90 2.97
C TYR A 201 0.40 -11.27 4.01
N LEU A 202 -0.58 -10.47 3.58
CA LEU A 202 -1.55 -9.87 4.51
C LEU A 202 -2.37 -10.93 5.24
N GLU A 203 -2.80 -11.99 4.54
CA GLU A 203 -3.52 -13.12 5.13
C GLU A 203 -2.66 -13.89 6.13
N LEU A 204 -1.43 -14.27 5.74
CA LEU A 204 -0.49 -14.99 6.61
C LEU A 204 -0.09 -14.16 7.83
N LYS A 205 0.02 -12.84 7.66
CA LYS A 205 0.27 -11.90 8.76
C LYS A 205 -0.92 -11.85 9.72
N ALA A 206 -2.15 -11.76 9.21
CA ALA A 206 -3.36 -11.75 10.04
C ALA A 206 -3.48 -13.05 10.84
N GLN A 207 -3.23 -14.20 10.22
CA GLN A 207 -3.20 -15.50 10.91
C GLN A 207 -2.13 -15.53 12.01
N ARG A 208 -0.91 -15.04 11.72
CA ARG A 208 0.17 -14.93 12.72
C ARG A 208 -0.26 -14.06 13.91
N GLU A 209 -0.88 -12.91 13.65
CA GLU A 209 -1.33 -11.99 14.68
C GLU A 209 -2.46 -12.59 15.52
N GLU A 210 -3.40 -13.30 14.91
CA GLU A 210 -4.47 -14.01 15.62
C GLU A 210 -3.91 -15.10 16.54
N ILE A 211 -2.97 -15.91 16.05
CA ILE A 211 -2.27 -16.92 16.86
C ILE A 211 -1.52 -16.26 18.03
N ALA A 212 -0.82 -15.15 17.77
CA ALA A 212 -0.10 -14.41 18.80
C ALA A 212 -1.06 -13.85 19.87
N GLN A 213 -2.19 -13.26 19.47
CA GLN A 213 -3.22 -12.77 20.38
C GLN A 213 -3.85 -13.90 21.19
N ALA A 214 -4.16 -15.05 20.57
CA ALA A 214 -4.71 -16.21 21.27
C ALA A 214 -3.73 -16.75 22.33
N ASN A 215 -2.43 -16.79 22.00
CA ASN A 215 -1.38 -17.19 22.93
C ASN A 215 -1.22 -16.19 24.09
N GLU A 216 -1.29 -14.88 23.81
CA GLU A 216 -1.23 -13.85 24.84
C GLU A 216 -2.47 -13.89 25.75
N ARG A 217 -3.68 -14.08 25.20
CA ARG A 217 -4.91 -14.29 26.01
C ARG A 217 -4.77 -15.50 26.94
N LYS A 218 -4.26 -16.63 26.43
CA LYS A 218 -3.97 -17.82 27.24
C LYS A 218 -2.96 -17.50 28.35
N ARG A 219 -1.87 -16.79 28.03
CA ARG A 219 -0.85 -16.37 28.99
C ARG A 219 -1.41 -15.45 30.07
N GLN A 220 -2.22 -14.45 29.72
CA GLN A 220 -2.87 -13.54 30.67
C GLN A 220 -3.81 -14.28 31.63
N ASN A 221 -4.58 -15.24 31.11
CA ASN A 221 -5.45 -16.08 31.95
C ASN A 221 -4.65 -16.93 32.94
N ILE A 222 -3.55 -17.54 32.49
CA ILE A 222 -2.62 -18.27 33.37
C ILE A 222 -2.04 -17.32 34.42
N LEU A 223 -1.52 -16.16 34.02
CA LEU A 223 -0.95 -15.15 34.92
C LEU A 223 -1.94 -14.68 35.97
N ARG A 224 -3.21 -14.42 35.58
CA ARG A 224 -4.28 -14.01 36.51
C ARG A 224 -4.55 -15.10 37.55
N THR A 225 -4.55 -16.37 37.13
CA THR A 225 -4.80 -17.52 38.01
C THR A 225 -3.64 -17.72 38.98
N GLU A 226 -2.41 -17.62 38.50
CA GLU A 226 -1.19 -17.71 39.30
C GLU A 226 -1.03 -16.52 40.28
N LEU A 227 -1.40 -15.30 39.86
CA LEU A 227 -1.43 -14.11 40.74
C LEU A 227 -2.43 -14.28 41.88
N ALA A 228 -3.62 -14.81 41.60
CA ALA A 228 -4.62 -15.08 42.63
C ALA A 228 -4.10 -16.11 43.64
N TRP A 229 -3.42 -17.16 43.18
CA TRP A 229 -2.79 -18.17 44.02
C TRP A 229 -1.66 -17.60 44.90
N MET A 230 -0.81 -16.73 44.36
CA MET A 230 0.24 -16.01 45.11
C MET A 230 -0.36 -15.08 46.17
N ARG A 231 -1.42 -14.32 45.83
CA ARG A 231 -2.11 -13.42 46.77
C ARG A 231 -2.83 -14.16 47.90
N ALA A 232 -3.24 -15.41 47.68
CA ALA A 232 -3.84 -16.27 48.70
C ALA A 232 -2.85 -16.72 49.80
N GLY A 233 -1.57 -16.33 49.73
CA GLY A 233 -0.63 -16.43 50.86
C GLY A 233 -0.05 -17.82 51.10
N VAL A 234 0.00 -18.69 50.08
CA VAL A 234 0.52 -20.05 50.23
C VAL A 234 2.04 -20.01 50.47
N GLN A 235 2.49 -20.42 51.66
CA GLN A 235 3.92 -20.54 51.97
C GLN A 235 4.57 -21.65 51.13
N ALA A 236 5.59 -21.31 50.34
CA ALA A 236 6.32 -22.22 49.45
C ALA A 236 7.18 -23.24 50.23
N ARG A 237 6.57 -24.24 50.86
CA ARG A 237 7.28 -25.26 51.66
C ARG A 237 7.71 -26.50 50.85
N GLY A 238 7.32 -26.66 49.58
CA GLY A 238 7.65 -27.83 48.73
C GLY A 238 8.29 -27.52 47.36
N THR A 239 8.95 -28.50 46.73
CA THR A 239 9.63 -28.39 45.42
C THR A 239 8.69 -27.99 44.28
N LYS A 240 7.48 -28.57 44.23
CA LYS A 240 6.43 -28.19 43.25
C LYS A 240 5.97 -26.73 43.38
N SER A 241 6.05 -26.15 44.58
CA SER A 241 5.69 -24.73 44.82
C SER A 241 6.78 -23.79 44.31
N LYS A 242 8.06 -24.19 44.35
CA LYS A 242 9.17 -23.39 43.80
C LYS A 242 9.15 -23.35 42.27
N GLU A 243 8.91 -24.48 41.61
CA GLU A 243 8.79 -24.53 40.13
C GLU A 243 7.63 -23.68 39.59
N ARG A 244 6.55 -23.56 40.36
CA ARG A 244 5.38 -22.76 39.99
C ARG A 244 5.65 -21.26 40.12
N ILE A 245 6.38 -20.86 41.17
CA ILE A 245 6.87 -19.48 41.36
C ILE A 245 7.87 -19.11 40.25
N GLU A 246 8.80 -20.00 39.91
CA GLU A 246 9.73 -19.79 38.79
C GLU A 246 9.02 -19.67 37.44
N ARG A 247 7.99 -20.49 37.19
CA ARG A 247 7.13 -20.37 36.00
C ARG A 247 6.43 -19.01 35.94
N PHE A 248 5.92 -18.51 37.06
CA PHE A 248 5.32 -17.18 37.15
C PHE A 248 6.33 -16.07 36.84
N HIS A 249 7.54 -16.14 37.39
CA HIS A 249 8.58 -15.15 37.09
C HIS A 249 9.03 -15.20 35.62
N LYS A 250 9.18 -16.40 35.03
CA LYS A 250 9.47 -16.57 33.60
C LYS A 250 8.36 -16.01 32.72
N LEU A 251 7.10 -16.30 33.04
CA LEU A 251 5.94 -15.81 32.29
C LEU A 251 5.74 -14.30 32.42
N ASN A 252 6.18 -13.66 33.51
CA ASN A 252 6.15 -12.20 33.64
C ASN A 252 7.34 -11.50 32.97
N ALA A 253 8.50 -12.17 32.88
CA ALA A 253 9.71 -11.60 32.30
C ALA A 253 9.68 -11.50 30.78
N ILE A 254 8.78 -12.24 30.11
CA ILE A 254 8.56 -12.12 28.66
C ILE A 254 7.98 -10.73 28.38
N GLU A 255 8.61 -9.95 27.50
CA GLU A 255 8.12 -8.64 27.09
C GLU A 255 6.70 -8.75 26.52
N LYS A 256 5.87 -7.75 26.82
CA LYS A 256 4.50 -7.70 26.30
C LYS A 256 4.57 -7.33 24.83
N PRO A 257 3.90 -8.06 23.91
CA PRO A 257 3.61 -7.48 22.62
C PRO A 257 2.74 -6.24 22.85
N ASN A 258 3.12 -5.09 22.29
CA ASN A 258 2.23 -3.93 22.28
C ASN A 258 0.95 -4.32 21.55
N GLU A 259 -0.19 -4.17 22.21
CA GLU A 259 -1.49 -4.24 21.57
C GLU A 259 -1.54 -3.11 20.52
N GLN A 260 -1.36 -3.46 19.25
CA GLN A 260 -1.78 -2.62 18.15
C GLN A 260 -3.30 -2.81 18.06
N GLU A 261 -4.06 -2.05 18.84
CA GLU A 261 -5.49 -1.94 18.59
C GLU A 261 -5.65 -1.28 17.22
N ASN A 262 -6.09 -2.05 16.23
CA ASN A 262 -6.58 -1.52 14.96
C ASN A 262 -7.91 -0.80 15.24
N ILE A 263 -7.85 0.40 15.80
CA ILE A 263 -9.04 1.20 16.06
C ILE A 263 -9.39 1.95 14.78
N LYS A 264 -10.51 1.60 14.16
CA LYS A 264 -11.06 2.31 13.01
C LYS A 264 -11.26 3.79 13.35
N LEU A 265 -10.91 4.66 12.41
CA LEU A 265 -11.11 6.10 12.50
C LEU A 265 -12.45 6.44 11.84
N ASP A 266 -13.40 6.88 12.64
CA ASP A 266 -14.61 7.51 12.13
C ASP A 266 -14.35 8.98 11.84
N ALA A 267 -14.63 9.38 10.61
CA ALA A 267 -14.34 10.71 10.15
C ALA A 267 -15.32 11.75 10.67
N ILE A 268 -14.77 12.96 10.74
CA ILE A 268 -15.41 14.15 11.27
C ILE A 268 -16.10 14.83 10.10
N SER A 269 -17.37 15.21 10.24
CA SER A 269 -18.03 16.03 9.23
C SER A 269 -18.78 17.20 9.85
N SER A 270 -18.48 18.39 9.36
CA SER A 270 -19.35 19.55 9.54
C SER A 270 -20.42 19.55 8.43
N ARG A 271 -21.63 20.06 8.72
CA ARG A 271 -22.74 20.06 7.76
C ARG A 271 -22.36 20.89 6.52
N LEU A 272 -22.37 20.28 5.32
CA LEU A 272 -22.25 21.00 4.04
C LEU A 272 -23.61 21.46 3.51
N GLY A 273 -23.66 22.68 2.97
CA GLY A 273 -24.77 23.17 2.17
C GLY A 273 -24.83 22.54 0.76
N LYS A 274 -25.86 22.87 -0.02
CA LYS A 274 -26.06 22.35 -1.39
C LYS A 274 -25.06 22.91 -2.42
N LYS A 275 -24.52 24.12 -2.20
CA LYS A 275 -23.50 24.74 -3.05
C LYS A 275 -22.14 24.69 -2.35
N ILE A 276 -21.14 24.17 -3.05
CA ILE A 276 -19.81 23.88 -2.50
C ILE A 276 -18.77 24.68 -3.25
N ILE A 277 -18.26 24.17 -4.37
CA ILE A 277 -17.33 24.88 -5.25
C ILE A 277 -17.83 24.73 -6.68
N GLU A 278 -17.99 25.87 -7.37
CA GLU A 278 -18.35 25.94 -8.79
C GLU A 278 -17.19 26.61 -9.54
N CYS A 279 -16.72 25.97 -10.61
CA CYS A 279 -15.65 26.45 -11.45
C CYS A 279 -16.17 26.60 -12.87
N GLU A 280 -16.00 27.79 -13.45
CA GLU A 280 -16.43 28.08 -14.81
C GLU A 280 -15.25 28.61 -15.65
N ASN A 281 -14.98 27.92 -16.76
CA ASN A 281 -14.02 28.25 -17.82
C ASN A 281 -12.63 28.67 -17.28
N LEU A 282 -12.13 27.90 -16.32
CA LEU A 282 -10.84 28.16 -15.70
C LEU A 282 -9.71 27.94 -16.71
N SER A 283 -8.85 28.95 -16.84
CA SER A 283 -7.57 28.83 -17.56
C SER A 283 -6.43 29.42 -16.75
N LYS A 284 -5.26 28.80 -16.85
CA LYS A 284 -4.03 29.24 -16.19
C LYS A 284 -2.81 28.94 -17.04
N ALA A 285 -1.93 29.93 -17.15
CA ALA A 285 -0.60 29.83 -17.73
C ALA A 285 0.45 30.43 -16.78
N TYR A 286 1.68 29.90 -16.85
CA TYR A 286 2.86 30.56 -16.26
C TYR A 286 3.83 30.91 -17.38
N GLY A 287 3.96 32.21 -17.68
CA GLY A 287 4.71 32.66 -18.84
C GLY A 287 4.08 32.13 -20.13
N GLU A 288 4.87 31.45 -20.96
CA GLU A 288 4.39 30.83 -22.21
C GLU A 288 3.82 29.41 -22.02
N HIS A 289 3.90 28.85 -20.80
CA HIS A 289 3.46 27.49 -20.53
C HIS A 289 2.00 27.46 -20.03
N LEU A 290 1.09 27.10 -20.94
CA LEU A 290 -0.31 26.81 -20.61
C LEU A 290 -0.40 25.53 -19.77
N LEU A 291 -1.03 25.64 -18.60
CA LEU A 291 -1.23 24.49 -17.70
C LEU A 291 -2.62 23.89 -17.83
N LEU A 292 -3.64 24.75 -17.87
CA LEU A 292 -5.04 24.34 -17.95
C LEU A 292 -5.81 25.31 -18.83
N HIS A 293 -6.74 24.77 -19.60
CA HIS A 293 -7.58 25.51 -20.54
C HIS A 293 -9.03 25.07 -20.41
N ASP A 294 -9.92 26.05 -20.24
CA ASP A 294 -11.39 25.91 -20.27
C ASP A 294 -11.93 24.78 -19.39
N PHE A 295 -11.49 24.74 -18.13
CA PHE A 295 -11.97 23.75 -17.17
C PHE A 295 -13.20 24.26 -16.41
N SER A 296 -14.30 23.52 -16.54
CA SER A 296 -15.55 23.78 -15.83
C SER A 296 -15.97 22.55 -15.03
N TYR A 297 -16.24 22.73 -13.75
CA TYR A 297 -16.67 21.64 -12.87
C TYR A 297 -17.52 22.15 -11.69
N HIS A 298 -18.52 21.35 -11.30
CA HIS A 298 -19.36 21.60 -10.15
C HIS A 298 -19.13 20.51 -9.10
N LEU A 299 -18.51 20.88 -7.97
CA LEU A 299 -18.16 19.94 -6.91
C LEU A 299 -19.40 19.58 -6.07
N GLN A 300 -19.71 18.29 -6.02
CA GLN A 300 -20.80 17.75 -5.20
C GLN A 300 -20.34 17.38 -3.79
N ARG A 301 -21.31 17.17 -2.88
CA ARG A 301 -21.06 17.00 -1.43
C ARG A 301 -20.20 15.80 -1.07
N ASN A 302 -20.35 14.71 -1.80
CA ASN A 302 -19.64 13.46 -1.55
C ASN A 302 -18.74 13.11 -2.75
N ASP A 303 -18.34 14.11 -3.54
CA ASP A 303 -17.45 13.87 -4.66
C ASP A 303 -16.10 13.39 -4.13
N ARG A 304 -15.68 12.21 -4.59
CA ARG A 304 -14.35 11.63 -4.35
C ARG A 304 -13.60 11.59 -5.66
N ILE A 305 -12.70 12.55 -5.85
CA ILE A 305 -12.06 12.82 -7.13
C ILE A 305 -10.55 12.61 -6.99
N GLY A 306 -10.01 11.70 -7.80
CA GLY A 306 -8.58 11.51 -7.99
C GLY A 306 -8.08 12.33 -9.18
N ILE A 307 -6.94 12.98 -9.05
CA ILE A 307 -6.29 13.72 -10.14
C ILE A 307 -5.05 12.95 -10.60
N LEU A 308 -5.00 12.62 -11.89
CA LEU A 308 -3.92 11.90 -12.54
C LEU A 308 -3.34 12.70 -13.71
N GLY A 309 -2.04 12.54 -13.92
CA GLY A 309 -1.33 13.20 -15.01
C GLY A 309 0.17 13.20 -14.79
N ALA A 310 0.91 13.50 -15.86
CA ALA A 310 2.37 13.59 -15.80
C ALA A 310 2.84 14.70 -14.84
N ASN A 311 4.03 14.53 -14.28
CA ASN A 311 4.63 15.52 -13.41
C ASN A 311 4.80 16.86 -14.13
N GLY A 312 4.38 17.95 -13.49
CA GLY A 312 4.42 19.30 -14.06
C GLY A 312 3.27 19.64 -15.01
N CYS A 313 2.21 18.82 -15.11
CA CYS A 313 1.04 19.17 -15.92
C CYS A 313 0.11 20.23 -15.30
N GLY A 314 0.27 20.56 -14.02
CA GLY A 314 -0.52 21.60 -13.32
C GLY A 314 -1.44 21.10 -12.20
N LYS A 315 -1.34 19.83 -11.78
CA LYS A 315 -2.16 19.21 -10.71
C LYS A 315 -2.21 20.04 -9.41
N THR A 316 -1.03 20.36 -8.87
CA THR A 316 -0.89 21.23 -7.69
C THR A 316 -1.44 22.64 -7.92
N THR A 317 -1.28 23.17 -9.14
CA THR A 317 -1.80 24.50 -9.49
C THR A 317 -3.32 24.51 -9.49
N LEU A 318 -3.97 23.45 -10.00
CA LEU A 318 -5.42 23.30 -9.94
C LEU A 318 -5.91 23.32 -8.50
N LEU A 319 -5.30 22.53 -7.60
CA LEU A 319 -5.65 22.53 -6.17
C LEU A 319 -5.48 23.92 -5.53
N LYS A 320 -4.40 24.65 -5.86
CA LYS A 320 -4.16 26.01 -5.35
C LYS A 320 -5.19 27.02 -5.84
N ILE A 321 -5.65 26.89 -7.10
CA ILE A 321 -6.73 27.72 -7.66
C ILE A 321 -8.04 27.41 -6.93
N LEU A 322 -8.38 26.13 -6.75
CA LEU A 322 -9.58 25.70 -6.02
C LEU A 322 -9.53 26.10 -4.54
N ALA A 323 -8.35 26.26 -3.94
CA ALA A 323 -8.17 26.74 -2.58
C ALA A 323 -8.17 28.28 -2.45
N LYS A 324 -8.31 29.03 -3.55
CA LYS A 324 -8.15 30.50 -3.65
C LYS A 324 -6.76 31.04 -3.28
N GLU A 325 -5.72 30.21 -3.31
CA GLU A 325 -4.34 30.69 -3.09
C GLU A 325 -3.75 31.37 -4.32
N VAL A 326 -4.19 30.92 -5.51
CA VAL A 326 -3.73 31.43 -6.80
C VAL A 326 -4.94 31.88 -7.61
N ALA A 327 -4.90 33.10 -8.13
CA ALA A 327 -5.93 33.58 -9.05
C ALA A 327 -5.81 32.88 -10.42
N PRO A 328 -6.93 32.43 -11.02
CA PRO A 328 -6.93 31.98 -12.40
C PRO A 328 -6.68 33.18 -13.35
N ASP A 329 -6.17 32.92 -14.55
CA ASP A 329 -5.97 33.97 -15.55
C ASP A 329 -7.26 34.26 -16.33
N SER A 330 -8.11 33.24 -16.51
CA SER A 330 -9.49 33.37 -16.97
C SER A 330 -10.42 32.45 -16.18
N GLY A 331 -11.70 32.80 -16.15
CA GLY A 331 -12.73 32.03 -15.44
C GLY A 331 -12.94 32.49 -13.99
N GLU A 332 -13.90 31.86 -13.32
CA GLU A 332 -14.28 32.18 -11.94
C GLU A 332 -14.39 30.92 -11.07
N VAL A 333 -13.99 31.06 -9.80
CA VAL A 333 -14.19 30.03 -8.77
C VAL A 333 -15.11 30.58 -7.68
N VAL A 334 -16.33 30.07 -7.63
CA VAL A 334 -17.34 30.46 -6.65
C VAL A 334 -17.37 29.44 -5.52
N HIS A 335 -17.32 29.91 -4.27
CA HIS A 335 -17.39 29.07 -3.07
C HIS A 335 -18.68 29.35 -2.32
N GLY A 336 -19.31 28.31 -1.77
CA GLY A 336 -20.42 28.46 -0.84
C GLY A 336 -19.96 28.98 0.54
N ASP A 337 -20.86 29.66 1.24
CA ASP A 337 -20.57 30.28 2.55
C ASP A 337 -20.21 29.27 3.66
N THR A 338 -20.58 28.00 3.48
CA THR A 338 -20.34 26.93 4.46
C THR A 338 -19.06 26.15 4.19
N VAL A 339 -18.26 26.52 3.18
CA VAL A 339 -17.06 25.79 2.77
C VAL A 339 -15.90 26.00 3.75
N ARG A 340 -15.32 24.90 4.23
CA ARG A 340 -14.11 24.83 5.06
C ARG A 340 -13.14 23.84 4.42
N ILE A 341 -12.13 24.38 3.75
CA ILE A 341 -11.15 23.60 3.01
C ILE A 341 -9.99 23.23 3.93
N GLY A 342 -9.71 21.94 4.04
CA GLY A 342 -8.44 21.44 4.55
C GLY A 342 -7.52 21.17 3.37
N PHE A 343 -6.38 21.87 3.28
CA PHE A 343 -5.45 21.71 2.17
C PHE A 343 -4.12 21.12 2.66
N PHE A 344 -3.85 19.87 2.27
CA PHE A 344 -2.58 19.21 2.47
C PHE A 344 -1.69 19.45 1.25
N LYS A 345 -0.64 20.26 1.44
CA LYS A 345 0.26 20.68 0.37
C LYS A 345 1.43 19.72 0.17
N GLN A 346 1.90 19.62 -1.07
CA GLN A 346 3.16 18.95 -1.40
C GLN A 346 4.34 19.77 -0.86
N GLY A 347 4.99 19.29 0.19
CA GLY A 347 6.17 19.90 0.82
C GLY A 347 6.10 19.93 2.35
N HIS A 348 7.07 20.59 2.98
CA HIS A 348 7.01 20.87 4.41
C HIS A 348 6.35 22.22 4.63
N GLU A 349 5.27 22.27 5.41
CA GLU A 349 4.83 23.52 6.01
C GLU A 349 5.90 23.97 7.02
N GLU A 350 6.14 25.28 7.12
CA GLU A 350 7.05 25.84 8.13
C GLU A 350 6.46 25.59 9.52
N MET A 351 6.86 24.48 10.12
CA MET A 351 6.54 24.15 11.51
C MET A 351 7.58 24.78 12.43
N ASP A 352 7.14 25.32 13.56
CA ASP A 352 8.06 25.69 14.62
C ASP A 352 8.70 24.42 15.20
N MET A 353 9.96 24.20 14.84
CA MET A 353 10.72 23.01 15.23
C MET A 353 10.97 22.92 16.73
N SER A 354 10.78 24.02 17.47
CA SER A 354 10.94 24.08 18.93
C SER A 354 9.68 23.66 19.70
N MET A 355 8.51 23.72 19.07
CA MET A 355 7.24 23.32 19.68
C MET A 355 7.17 21.80 19.89
N ARG A 356 6.38 21.41 20.90
CA ARG A 356 6.07 20.00 21.15
C ARG A 356 4.98 19.52 20.19
N VAL A 357 5.01 18.23 19.89
CA VAL A 357 4.03 17.57 19.03
C VAL A 357 2.60 17.77 19.53
N LEU A 358 2.35 17.60 20.83
CA LEU A 358 1.04 17.80 21.43
C LEU A 358 0.57 19.25 21.32
N ASP A 359 1.44 20.20 21.65
CA ASP A 359 1.11 21.63 21.66
C ASP A 359 0.74 22.12 20.25
N TYR A 360 1.44 21.64 19.22
CA TYR A 360 1.18 21.98 17.82
C TYR A 360 -0.20 21.54 17.33
N ILE A 361 -0.73 20.42 17.82
CA ILE A 361 -2.10 19.99 17.52
C ILE A 361 -3.11 20.79 18.34
N GLN A 362 -2.80 21.05 19.62
CA GLN A 362 -3.68 21.83 20.50
C GLN A 362 -3.91 23.26 19.99
N GLU A 363 -2.95 23.85 19.26
CA GLU A 363 -3.16 25.14 18.56
C GLU A 363 -4.35 25.11 17.60
N SER A 364 -4.60 23.96 16.95
CA SER A 364 -5.70 23.81 16.00
C SER A 364 -7.02 23.52 16.71
N SER A 365 -7.03 22.52 17.60
CA SER A 365 -8.19 22.15 18.40
C SER A 365 -7.77 21.27 19.57
N ASN A 366 -8.32 21.52 20.76
CA ASN A 366 -8.06 20.72 21.96
C ASN A 366 -8.83 19.38 21.96
N ALA A 367 -9.98 19.35 21.32
CA ALA A 367 -10.85 18.17 21.30
C ALA A 367 -11.77 18.20 20.08
N ILE A 368 -12.09 17.03 19.56
CA ILE A 368 -12.97 16.87 18.40
C ILE A 368 -14.15 16.01 18.79
N THR A 369 -15.35 16.50 18.49
CA THR A 369 -16.58 15.73 18.66
C THR A 369 -16.91 15.01 17.36
N THR A 370 -16.90 13.68 17.40
CA THR A 370 -17.40 12.79 16.33
C THR A 370 -18.80 12.28 16.68
N MET A 371 -19.40 11.46 15.82
CA MET A 371 -20.70 10.83 16.12
C MET A 371 -20.63 9.82 17.29
N GLU A 372 -19.47 9.20 17.53
CA GLU A 372 -19.26 8.20 18.59
C GLU A 372 -18.76 8.79 19.91
N GLY A 373 -18.14 9.98 19.91
CA GLY A 373 -17.65 10.63 21.12
C GLY A 373 -16.69 11.79 20.89
N THR A 374 -16.23 12.39 21.99
CA THR A 374 -15.21 13.45 21.95
C THR A 374 -13.82 12.85 22.09
N TYR A 375 -13.00 12.96 21.05
CA TYR A 375 -11.60 12.56 21.08
C TYR A 375 -10.71 13.75 21.47
N THR A 376 -9.74 13.50 22.34
CA THR A 376 -8.72 14.50 22.70
C THR A 376 -7.56 14.49 21.70
N ALA A 377 -6.82 15.60 21.61
CA ALA A 377 -5.62 15.68 20.77
C ALA A 377 -4.60 14.55 21.05
N SER A 378 -4.45 14.15 22.32
CA SER A 378 -3.56 13.05 22.72
C SER A 378 -4.04 11.69 22.19
N GLN A 379 -5.35 11.40 22.26
CA GLN A 379 -5.90 10.16 21.70
C GLN A 379 -5.77 10.10 20.16
N MET A 380 -5.92 11.24 19.50
CA MET A 380 -5.72 11.32 18.04
C MET A 380 -4.25 11.10 17.65
N LEU A 381 -3.31 11.60 18.46
CA LEU A 381 -1.88 11.33 18.29
C LEU A 381 -1.55 9.85 18.43
N GLU A 382 -2.05 9.18 19.46
CA GLU A 382 -1.82 7.74 19.67
C GLU A 382 -2.32 6.92 18.47
N ARG A 383 -3.48 7.26 17.93
CA ARG A 383 -4.05 6.62 16.74
C ARG A 383 -3.21 6.81 15.48
N PHE A 384 -2.55 7.95 15.34
CA PHE A 384 -1.59 8.22 14.26
C PHE A 384 -0.19 7.66 14.56
N LEU A 385 -0.09 6.68 15.46
CA LEU A 385 1.15 5.99 15.84
C LEU A 385 2.18 6.88 16.54
N PHE A 386 1.75 7.96 17.20
CA PHE A 386 2.61 8.72 18.11
C PHE A 386 2.48 8.22 19.54
N ASP A 387 3.50 7.50 20.00
CA ASP A 387 3.55 7.00 21.37
C ASP A 387 3.53 8.15 22.40
N ALA A 388 3.16 7.83 23.64
CA ALA A 388 3.06 8.81 24.71
C ALA A 388 4.37 9.60 24.93
N LYS A 389 5.53 9.04 24.58
CA LYS A 389 6.82 9.74 24.65
C LYS A 389 6.98 10.75 23.53
N ALA A 390 6.63 10.39 22.29
CA ALA A 390 6.73 11.26 21.12
C ALA A 390 5.85 12.49 21.20
N GLN A 391 4.70 12.40 21.88
CA GLN A 391 3.80 13.55 22.07
C GLN A 391 4.48 14.74 22.78
N TYR A 392 5.44 14.48 23.66
CA TYR A 392 6.18 15.53 24.38
C TYR A 392 7.53 15.89 23.75
N MET A 393 7.91 15.24 22.64
CA MET A 393 9.14 15.56 21.93
C MET A 393 8.97 16.84 21.09
N PRO A 394 10.07 17.59 20.85
CA PRO A 394 10.05 18.71 19.92
C PRO A 394 9.95 18.21 18.47
N ILE A 395 9.22 18.94 17.61
CA ILE A 395 9.00 18.57 16.20
C ILE A 395 10.32 18.41 15.44
N GLY A 396 11.33 19.19 15.79
CA GLY A 396 12.67 19.10 15.20
C GLY A 396 13.36 17.73 15.36
N ARG A 397 12.92 16.87 16.28
CA ARG A 397 13.47 15.51 16.46
C ARG A 397 12.71 14.43 15.69
N LEU A 398 11.53 14.74 15.17
CA LEU A 398 10.76 13.80 14.36
C LEU A 398 11.43 13.59 13.01
N SER A 399 11.29 12.38 12.46
CA SER A 399 11.64 12.06 11.08
C SER A 399 10.75 12.82 10.08
N GLY A 400 11.19 12.95 8.83
CA GLY A 400 10.40 13.61 7.79
C GLY A 400 9.00 13.00 7.59
N GLY A 401 8.90 11.67 7.62
CA GLY A 401 7.62 10.96 7.55
C GLY A 401 6.73 11.23 8.77
N GLU A 402 7.28 11.20 9.99
CA GLU A 402 6.53 11.57 11.21
C GLU A 402 6.02 13.01 11.17
N ARG A 403 6.84 13.95 10.71
CA ARG A 403 6.44 15.35 10.51
C ARG A 403 5.27 15.48 9.54
N ARG A 404 5.31 14.72 8.44
CA ARG A 404 4.23 14.71 7.43
C ARG A 404 2.93 14.16 8.00
N ARG A 405 3.00 13.12 8.84
CA ARG A 405 1.84 12.57 9.58
C ARG A 405 1.25 13.57 10.55
N LEU A 406 2.11 14.26 11.30
CA LEU A 406 1.69 15.30 12.23
C LEU A 406 0.96 16.45 11.51
N TYR A 407 1.48 16.85 10.35
CA TYR A 407 0.87 17.87 9.52
C TYR A 407 -0.51 17.45 8.98
N LEU A 408 -0.61 16.23 8.46
CA LEU A 408 -1.88 15.66 8.04
C LEU A 408 -2.89 15.67 9.18
N LEU A 409 -2.47 15.22 10.38
CA LEU A 409 -3.32 15.21 11.57
C LEU A 409 -3.80 16.62 11.94
N LYS A 410 -2.94 17.65 11.87
CA LYS A 410 -3.35 19.03 12.12
C LYS A 410 -4.47 19.50 11.18
N ILE A 411 -4.40 19.16 9.90
CA ILE A 411 -5.45 19.52 8.93
C ILE A 411 -6.75 18.78 9.25
N LEU A 412 -6.68 17.49 9.57
CA LEU A 412 -7.86 16.72 9.98
C LEU A 412 -8.48 17.27 11.27
N MET A 413 -7.66 17.80 12.18
CA MET A 413 -8.13 18.37 13.44
C MET A 413 -8.92 19.67 13.29
N GLN A 414 -8.78 20.37 12.15
CA GLN A 414 -9.56 21.56 11.83
C GLN A 414 -11.02 21.24 11.45
N ALA A 415 -11.39 19.95 11.37
CA ALA A 415 -12.71 19.47 10.95
C ALA A 415 -13.17 20.08 9.59
N PRO A 416 -12.35 19.95 8.52
CA PRO A 416 -12.71 20.45 7.20
C PRO A 416 -13.91 19.69 6.63
N ASN A 417 -14.58 20.30 5.66
CA ASN A 417 -15.69 19.67 4.93
C ASN A 417 -15.37 19.42 3.46
N ILE A 418 -14.30 20.03 2.97
CA ILE A 418 -13.65 19.69 1.71
C ILE A 418 -12.19 19.43 2.03
N LEU A 419 -11.66 18.31 1.53
CA LEU A 419 -10.25 17.96 1.70
C LEU A 419 -9.55 17.97 0.35
N PHE A 420 -8.47 18.74 0.27
CA PHE A 420 -7.55 18.74 -0.86
C PHE A 420 -6.25 18.10 -0.42
N LEU A 421 -5.88 17.00 -1.07
CA LEU A 421 -4.68 16.23 -0.75
C LEU A 421 -3.73 16.22 -1.94
N ASP A 422 -2.63 16.98 -1.85
CA ASP A 422 -1.60 17.00 -2.88
C ASP A 422 -0.49 16.00 -2.55
N GLU A 423 -0.48 14.85 -3.24
CA GLU A 423 0.45 13.75 -3.06
C GLU A 423 0.51 13.24 -1.60
N PRO A 424 -0.64 12.88 -0.97
CA PRO A 424 -0.66 12.52 0.45
C PRO A 424 0.14 11.25 0.74
N THR A 425 0.28 10.36 -0.24
CA THR A 425 0.86 9.04 -0.06
C THR A 425 2.38 9.01 -0.03
N ASN A 426 3.04 10.05 -0.55
CA ASN A 426 4.49 10.13 -0.55
C ASN A 426 5.04 10.21 0.89
N ASP A 427 6.11 9.46 1.15
CA ASP A 427 6.81 9.38 2.44
C ASP A 427 5.99 8.84 3.63
N LEU A 428 4.79 8.30 3.37
CA LEU A 428 3.98 7.59 4.34
C LEU A 428 4.22 6.08 4.24
N ASP A 429 4.23 5.39 5.38
CA ASP A 429 4.28 3.93 5.39
C ASP A 429 2.91 3.30 5.13
N ILE A 430 2.91 2.03 4.76
CA ILE A 430 1.69 1.25 4.48
C ILE A 430 0.69 1.33 5.65
N GLN A 431 1.16 1.28 6.90
CA GLN A 431 0.29 1.37 8.07
C GLN A 431 -0.38 2.74 8.20
N THR A 432 0.37 3.82 8.03
CA THR A 432 -0.20 5.16 8.04
C THR A 432 -1.15 5.39 6.86
N LEU A 433 -0.82 4.84 5.68
CA LEU A 433 -1.70 4.88 4.52
C LEU A 433 -3.03 4.18 4.82
N GLN A 434 -3.01 3.00 5.47
CA GLN A 434 -4.24 2.32 5.90
C GLN A 434 -5.07 3.16 6.87
N ILE A 435 -4.42 3.79 7.87
CA ILE A 435 -5.09 4.68 8.83
C ILE A 435 -5.75 5.87 8.11
N LEU A 436 -5.06 6.46 7.13
CA LEU A 436 -5.57 7.55 6.31
C LEU A 436 -6.74 7.08 5.43
N GLU A 437 -6.60 5.93 4.78
CA GLU A 437 -7.65 5.31 3.96
C GLU A 437 -8.91 5.06 4.77
N ASP A 438 -8.80 4.44 5.95
CA ASP A 438 -9.92 4.16 6.84
C ASP A 438 -10.65 5.45 7.27
N TYR A 439 -9.88 6.51 7.56
CA TYR A 439 -10.45 7.83 7.84
C TYR A 439 -11.14 8.42 6.62
N LEU A 440 -10.53 8.33 5.43
CA LEU A 440 -11.12 8.89 4.21
C LEU A 440 -12.37 8.11 3.78
N ASP A 441 -12.47 6.81 4.05
CA ASP A 441 -13.65 6.00 3.76
C ASP A 441 -14.88 6.51 4.54
N THR A 442 -14.71 6.88 5.81
CA THR A 442 -15.80 7.39 6.65
C THR A 442 -16.06 8.90 6.49
N PHE A 443 -15.20 9.63 5.75
CA PHE A 443 -15.29 11.09 5.57
C PHE A 443 -16.55 11.52 4.80
N ASN A 444 -17.43 12.25 5.49
CA ASN A 444 -18.66 12.80 4.91
C ASN A 444 -18.41 14.24 4.39
N GLY A 445 -17.66 14.33 3.29
CA GLY A 445 -17.37 15.58 2.60
C GLY A 445 -16.80 15.35 1.21
N ALA A 446 -16.46 16.44 0.52
CA ALA A 446 -15.85 16.34 -0.81
C ALA A 446 -14.34 16.15 -0.67
N LEU A 447 -13.78 15.23 -1.44
CA LEU A 447 -12.36 14.92 -1.47
C LEU A 447 -11.81 15.11 -2.88
N ILE A 448 -10.75 15.90 -3.00
CA ILE A 448 -9.95 15.96 -4.22
C ILE A 448 -8.53 15.60 -3.85
N THR A 449 -8.00 14.54 -4.44
CA THR A 449 -6.65 14.06 -4.16
C THR A 449 -5.82 13.91 -5.42
N VAL A 450 -4.60 14.43 -5.39
CA VAL A 450 -3.54 14.13 -6.36
C VAL A 450 -2.72 13.01 -5.76
N SER A 451 -2.63 11.87 -6.43
CA SER A 451 -1.74 10.79 -5.99
C SER A 451 -1.29 9.98 -7.18
N HIS A 452 -0.08 9.43 -7.09
CA HIS A 452 0.40 8.38 -7.98
C HIS A 452 0.17 6.97 -7.42
N ASP A 453 -0.31 6.86 -6.19
CA ASP A 453 -0.66 5.57 -5.58
C ASP A 453 -1.99 5.08 -6.14
N ARG A 454 -1.89 4.05 -6.98
CA ARG A 454 -3.01 3.44 -7.68
C ARG A 454 -3.99 2.77 -6.72
N TYR A 455 -3.49 2.15 -5.64
CA TYR A 455 -4.33 1.46 -4.67
C TYR A 455 -5.14 2.46 -3.87
N PHE A 456 -4.50 3.54 -3.43
CA PHE A 456 -5.16 4.64 -2.73
C PHE A 456 -6.28 5.26 -3.58
N LEU A 457 -6.01 5.50 -4.88
CA LEU A 457 -7.02 6.03 -5.79
C LEU A 457 -8.17 5.05 -6.03
N ASP A 458 -7.90 3.76 -6.22
CA ASP A 458 -8.95 2.75 -6.42
C ASP A 458 -9.86 2.60 -5.21
N ARG A 459 -9.30 2.66 -4.01
CA ARG A 459 -10.06 2.50 -2.77
C ARG A 459 -10.95 3.71 -2.48
N ILE A 460 -10.44 4.92 -2.74
CA ILE A 460 -11.07 6.15 -2.24
C ILE A 460 -11.81 6.93 -3.33
N CYS A 461 -11.38 6.88 -4.59
CA CYS A 461 -11.90 7.77 -5.63
C CYS A 461 -12.94 7.08 -6.52
N ASP A 462 -14.09 7.74 -6.70
CA ASP A 462 -15.14 7.30 -7.63
C ASP A 462 -14.99 7.93 -9.01
N LYS A 463 -14.26 9.06 -9.10
CA LYS A 463 -14.04 9.83 -10.32
C LYS A 463 -12.56 10.14 -10.48
N LEU A 464 -12.07 10.13 -11.71
CA LEU A 464 -10.70 10.50 -12.05
C LEU A 464 -10.68 11.68 -13.03
N PHE A 465 -9.82 12.65 -12.75
CA PHE A 465 -9.47 13.75 -13.64
C PHE A 465 -8.14 13.44 -14.30
N LEU A 466 -8.18 13.22 -15.61
CA LEU A 466 -7.02 12.90 -16.42
C LEU A 466 -6.53 14.18 -17.10
N PHE A 467 -5.32 14.60 -16.75
CA PHE A 467 -4.63 15.68 -17.45
C PHE A 467 -4.02 15.14 -18.74
N ASN A 468 -4.64 15.50 -19.84
CA ASN A 468 -4.18 15.11 -21.17
C ASN A 468 -2.99 15.98 -21.63
N SER A 469 -2.27 15.49 -22.62
CA SER A 469 -1.13 16.20 -23.24
C SER A 469 -1.54 17.50 -23.94
N ASP A 470 -2.80 17.61 -24.35
CA ASP A 470 -3.44 18.80 -24.92
C ASP A 470 -3.88 19.84 -23.87
N LYS A 471 -3.54 19.61 -22.58
CA LYS A 471 -3.88 20.50 -21.45
C LYS A 471 -5.37 20.59 -21.13
N THR A 472 -6.18 19.68 -21.67
CA THR A 472 -7.57 19.48 -21.26
C THR A 472 -7.63 18.51 -20.08
N ILE A 473 -8.67 18.64 -19.27
CA ILE A 473 -8.95 17.73 -18.16
C ILE A 473 -10.14 16.86 -18.57
N GLN A 474 -9.87 15.57 -18.82
CA GLN A 474 -10.91 14.61 -19.11
C GLN A 474 -11.43 13.98 -17.81
N GLN A 475 -12.75 13.88 -17.69
CA GLN A 475 -13.41 13.24 -16.56
C GLN A 475 -13.65 11.77 -16.88
N PHE A 476 -13.26 10.90 -15.95
CA PHE A 476 -13.52 9.47 -16.01
C PHE A 476 -14.31 9.06 -14.77
N LEU A 477 -15.34 8.23 -14.98
CA LEU A 477 -16.15 7.66 -13.90
C LEU A 477 -15.65 6.24 -13.63
N GLY A 478 -15.19 5.97 -12.42
CA GLY A 478 -14.58 4.71 -12.01
C GLY A 478 -13.15 4.89 -11.47
N GLY A 479 -12.66 3.85 -10.81
CA GLY A 479 -11.30 3.79 -10.27
C GLY A 479 -10.21 3.67 -11.34
N TYR A 480 -8.95 3.68 -10.89
CA TYR A 480 -7.75 3.51 -11.71
C TYR A 480 -7.71 2.15 -12.42
N SER A 481 -8.09 1.06 -11.74
CA SER A 481 -8.13 -0.28 -12.35
C SER A 481 -9.05 -0.33 -13.57
N ALA A 482 -10.22 0.31 -13.49
CA ALA A 482 -11.16 0.41 -14.61
C ALA A 482 -10.57 1.23 -15.77
N LEU A 483 -9.82 2.29 -15.47
CA LEU A 483 -9.11 3.09 -16.48
C LEU A 483 -8.08 2.26 -17.25
N MET A 484 -7.32 1.41 -16.56
CA MET A 484 -6.31 0.54 -17.17
C MET A 484 -6.92 -0.49 -18.12
N GLU A 485 -8.04 -1.12 -17.74
CA GLU A 485 -8.75 -2.05 -18.62
C GLU A 485 -9.22 -1.41 -19.93
N LEU A 486 -9.65 -0.14 -19.86
CA LEU A 486 -10.04 0.64 -21.04
C LEU A 486 -8.83 1.00 -21.92
N GLY A 487 -7.69 1.31 -21.32
CA GLY A 487 -6.43 1.55 -22.02
C GLY A 487 -5.91 0.31 -22.76
N GLU A 488 -5.99 -0.87 -22.11
CA GLU A 488 -5.61 -2.15 -22.74
C GLU A 488 -6.56 -2.54 -23.87
N LYS A 489 -7.88 -2.32 -23.71
CA LYS A 489 -8.87 -2.54 -24.78
C LYS A 489 -8.63 -1.61 -25.97
N ASN A 490 -8.30 -0.33 -25.75
CA ASN A 490 -8.03 0.61 -26.84
C ASN A 490 -6.68 0.34 -27.55
N THR A 491 -5.63 -0.06 -26.82
CA THR A 491 -4.33 -0.42 -27.42
C THR A 491 -4.35 -1.76 -28.15
N ALA A 492 -5.23 -2.68 -27.78
CA ALA A 492 -5.50 -3.92 -28.52
C ALA A 492 -6.29 -3.67 -29.82
N VAL A 493 -7.14 -2.64 -29.85
CA VAL A 493 -7.92 -2.25 -31.04
C VAL A 493 -7.04 -1.58 -32.10
N ASP A 494 -6.04 -0.79 -31.72
CA ASP A 494 -5.17 -0.08 -32.67
C ASP A 494 -4.20 -0.98 -33.47
N LYS A 495 -4.03 -2.25 -33.08
CA LYS A 495 -3.18 -3.22 -33.81
C LYS A 495 -3.95 -4.14 -34.75
N ASN A 496 -5.27 -4.06 -34.82
CA ASN A 496 -6.07 -4.98 -35.63
C ASN A 496 -7.38 -4.35 -36.14
N GLU A 497 -7.30 -3.27 -36.91
CA GLU A 497 -8.45 -2.80 -37.71
C GLU A 497 -8.28 -3.09 -39.21
N LYS A 498 -8.42 -4.38 -39.54
CA LYS A 498 -9.28 -4.79 -40.66
C LYS A 498 -10.31 -5.78 -40.14
N ALA A 499 -11.55 -5.28 -40.04
CA ALA A 499 -12.83 -5.97 -40.04
C ALA A 499 -12.96 -7.28 -39.24
N VAL A 500 -13.81 -7.28 -38.21
CA VAL A 500 -15.13 -7.95 -38.17
C VAL A 500 -15.77 -7.60 -36.82
N LYS A 501 -16.98 -7.03 -36.83
CA LYS A 501 -17.82 -6.92 -35.62
C LYS A 501 -18.33 -8.32 -35.23
N PRO A 502 -18.07 -8.85 -34.03
CA PRO A 502 -18.87 -9.94 -33.52
C PRO A 502 -20.05 -9.33 -32.74
N LYS A 503 -21.27 -9.53 -33.25
CA LYS A 503 -22.46 -9.54 -32.40
C LYS A 503 -22.44 -10.87 -31.64
N VAL A 504 -22.04 -10.88 -30.37
CA VAL A 504 -22.37 -11.98 -29.47
C VAL A 504 -23.46 -11.50 -28.53
N SER A 505 -24.70 -11.82 -28.85
CA SER A 505 -25.75 -11.92 -27.84
C SER A 505 -25.49 -13.19 -27.03
N PRO A 506 -25.51 -13.17 -25.69
CA PRO A 506 -25.42 -14.40 -24.91
C PRO A 506 -26.62 -15.28 -25.26
N ARG A 507 -26.36 -16.48 -25.78
CA ARG A 507 -27.35 -17.56 -25.90
C ARG A 507 -26.76 -18.76 -25.17
N LEU A 508 -27.50 -19.28 -24.19
CA LEU A 508 -27.23 -20.61 -23.67
C LEU A 508 -27.34 -21.61 -24.81
N SER A 509 -26.30 -22.44 -24.99
CA SER A 509 -26.32 -23.54 -25.93
C SER A 509 -27.37 -24.58 -25.52
N SER A 510 -27.96 -25.31 -26.47
CA SER A 510 -28.90 -26.40 -26.16
C SER A 510 -28.29 -27.46 -25.24
N LYS A 511 -26.95 -27.59 -25.24
CA LYS A 511 -26.21 -28.48 -24.35
C LYS A 511 -26.12 -27.92 -22.92
N GLU A 512 -25.89 -26.62 -22.77
CA GLU A 512 -25.78 -25.96 -21.45
C GLU A 512 -27.12 -25.95 -20.70
N LYS A 513 -28.25 -25.92 -21.42
CA LYS A 513 -29.58 -26.05 -20.81
C LYS A 513 -29.86 -27.46 -20.28
N GLN A 514 -29.50 -28.48 -21.06
CA GLN A 514 -29.60 -29.88 -20.62
C GLN A 514 -28.63 -30.16 -19.47
N GLU A 515 -27.45 -29.55 -19.50
CA GLU A 515 -26.47 -29.62 -18.41
C GLU A 515 -27.08 -29.08 -17.11
N LEU A 516 -27.67 -27.89 -17.12
CA LEU A 516 -28.29 -27.28 -15.94
C LEU A 516 -29.44 -28.14 -15.36
N GLU A 517 -30.30 -28.71 -16.21
CA GLU A 517 -31.38 -29.61 -15.78
C GLU A 517 -30.84 -30.92 -15.16
N MET A 518 -29.74 -31.47 -15.70
CA MET A 518 -29.14 -32.70 -15.18
C MET A 518 -28.27 -32.47 -13.94
N MET A 519 -27.80 -31.23 -13.72
CA MET A 519 -26.99 -30.87 -12.55
C MET A 519 -27.79 -30.97 -11.26
N ASP A 520 -29.07 -30.61 -11.27
CA ASP A 520 -29.94 -30.75 -10.09
C ASP A 520 -30.06 -32.23 -9.65
N GLU A 521 -30.23 -33.15 -10.61
CA GLU A 521 -30.26 -34.59 -10.33
C GLU A 521 -28.90 -35.14 -9.85
N HIS A 522 -27.80 -34.59 -10.35
CA HIS A 522 -26.45 -34.99 -9.94
C HIS A 522 -26.11 -34.50 -8.53
N MET A 523 -26.51 -33.28 -8.19
CA MET A 523 -26.38 -32.72 -6.84
C MET A 523 -27.19 -33.55 -5.83
N GLU A 524 -28.43 -33.93 -6.16
CA GLU A 524 -29.24 -34.79 -5.27
C GLU A 524 -28.61 -36.18 -5.06
N LYS A 525 -27.97 -36.75 -6.09
CA LYS A 525 -27.26 -38.05 -5.97
C LYS A 525 -26.01 -37.95 -5.11
N LEU A 526 -25.20 -36.90 -5.29
CA LEU A 526 -24.00 -36.68 -4.49
C LEU A 526 -24.35 -36.44 -3.02
N GLN A 527 -25.40 -35.67 -2.75
CA GLN A 527 -25.87 -35.43 -1.40
C GLN A 527 -26.31 -36.71 -0.69
N LYS A 528 -27.07 -37.58 -1.37
CA LYS A 528 -27.42 -38.92 -0.82
C LYS A 528 -26.21 -39.82 -0.58
N GLN A 529 -25.14 -39.68 -1.36
CA GLN A 529 -23.90 -40.44 -1.15
C GLN A 529 -23.13 -39.93 0.06
N ILE A 530 -23.08 -38.61 0.27
CA ILE A 530 -22.48 -38.00 1.46
C ILE A 530 -23.25 -38.43 2.72
N GLU A 531 -24.58 -38.34 2.71
CA GLU A 531 -25.43 -38.79 3.82
C GLU A 531 -25.22 -40.28 4.16
N ALA A 532 -25.10 -41.15 3.14
CA ALA A 532 -24.84 -42.57 3.36
C ALA A 532 -23.44 -42.85 3.95
N ILE A 533 -22.44 -42.04 3.61
CA ILE A 533 -21.09 -42.14 4.19
C ILE A 533 -21.10 -41.62 5.63
N ASP A 534 -21.81 -40.53 5.91
CA ASP A 534 -21.97 -40.01 7.27
C ASP A 534 -22.63 -41.05 8.19
N GLU A 535 -23.70 -41.73 7.74
CA GLU A 535 -24.32 -42.83 8.49
C GLU A 535 -23.36 -44.01 8.72
N GLN A 536 -22.50 -44.33 7.76
CA GLN A 536 -21.48 -45.39 7.91
C GLN A 536 -20.38 -44.99 8.90
N MET A 537 -19.97 -43.72 8.90
CA MET A 537 -18.99 -43.18 9.86
C MET A 537 -19.53 -43.17 11.29
N GLU A 538 -20.83 -42.93 11.48
CA GLU A 538 -21.48 -43.01 12.79
C GLU A 538 -21.60 -44.46 13.31
N MET A 539 -21.76 -45.45 12.42
CA MET A 539 -21.82 -46.87 12.81
C MET A 539 -20.45 -47.48 13.12
N ASP A 540 -19.41 -47.16 12.35
CA ASP A 540 -18.07 -47.78 12.45
C ASP A 540 -17.08 -46.98 13.34
N THR A 541 -17.50 -46.61 14.55
CA THR A 541 -16.72 -45.74 15.48
C THR A 541 -15.44 -46.37 16.07
N GLN A 542 -15.19 -47.67 15.86
CA GLN A 542 -14.08 -48.40 16.50
C GLN A 542 -12.91 -48.74 15.56
N ASP A 543 -13.08 -48.57 14.24
CA ASP A 543 -12.06 -48.94 13.24
C ASP A 543 -11.45 -47.68 12.59
N PHE A 544 -10.35 -47.21 13.18
CA PHE A 544 -9.67 -45.96 12.79
C PHE A 544 -9.23 -45.94 11.31
N VAL A 545 -8.86 -47.09 10.75
CA VAL A 545 -8.40 -47.20 9.35
C VAL A 545 -9.58 -47.04 8.38
N LYS A 546 -10.76 -47.55 8.72
CA LYS A 546 -11.98 -47.37 7.92
C LYS A 546 -12.55 -45.96 8.04
N LEU A 547 -12.50 -45.36 9.23
CA LEU A 547 -12.93 -43.97 9.41
C LEU A 547 -12.08 -43.01 8.58
N GLN A 548 -10.77 -43.24 8.49
CA GLN A 548 -9.90 -42.42 7.66
C GLN A 548 -10.24 -42.54 6.16
N SER A 549 -10.48 -43.74 5.66
CA SER A 549 -10.83 -43.93 4.24
C SER A 549 -12.22 -43.41 3.89
N LEU A 550 -13.20 -43.51 4.82
CA LEU A 550 -14.52 -42.90 4.65
C LEU A 550 -14.45 -41.37 4.69
N SER A 551 -13.61 -40.78 5.55
CA SER A 551 -13.37 -39.34 5.59
C SER A 551 -12.77 -38.81 4.29
N GLU A 552 -11.77 -39.50 3.72
CA GLU A 552 -11.17 -39.13 2.42
C GLU A 552 -12.19 -39.26 1.27
N GLN A 553 -13.07 -40.26 1.31
CA GLN A 553 -14.15 -40.42 0.32
C GLN A 553 -15.21 -39.32 0.45
N ARG A 554 -15.55 -38.92 1.68
CA ARG A 554 -16.48 -37.83 1.98
C ARG A 554 -15.95 -36.50 1.46
N GLU A 555 -14.70 -36.18 1.77
CA GLU A 555 -14.03 -34.95 1.31
C GLU A 555 -13.98 -34.88 -0.22
N ALA A 556 -13.66 -35.99 -0.90
CA ALA A 556 -13.65 -36.06 -2.36
C ALA A 556 -15.05 -35.88 -3.01
N LEU A 557 -16.13 -36.23 -2.30
CA LEU A 557 -17.51 -36.00 -2.76
C LEU A 557 -17.95 -34.55 -2.48
N GLU A 558 -17.54 -33.96 -1.36
CA GLU A 558 -17.77 -32.56 -1.04
C GLU A 558 -17.10 -31.63 -2.07
N THR A 559 -15.83 -31.88 -2.44
CA THR A 559 -15.15 -31.09 -3.48
C THR A 559 -15.87 -31.18 -4.83
N LYS A 560 -16.39 -32.36 -5.22
CA LYS A 560 -17.16 -32.52 -6.46
C LYS A 560 -18.51 -31.80 -6.40
N MET A 561 -19.12 -31.73 -5.22
CA MET A 561 -20.36 -30.98 -5.00
C MET A 561 -20.10 -29.48 -5.15
N GLU A 562 -19.00 -28.97 -4.58
CA GLU A 562 -18.57 -27.57 -4.73
C GLU A 562 -18.31 -27.19 -6.20
N GLU A 563 -17.55 -28.01 -6.94
CA GLU A 563 -17.30 -27.78 -8.38
C GLU A 563 -18.61 -27.74 -9.20
N LEU A 564 -19.59 -28.59 -8.86
CA LEU A 564 -20.90 -28.59 -9.51
C LEU A 564 -21.74 -27.36 -9.13
N MET A 565 -21.69 -26.91 -7.87
CA MET A 565 -22.40 -25.73 -7.40
C MET A 565 -21.88 -24.45 -8.06
N GLU A 566 -20.55 -24.26 -8.13
CA GLU A 566 -19.94 -23.12 -8.83
C GLU A 566 -20.34 -23.08 -10.31
N ARG A 567 -20.34 -24.26 -10.94
CA ARG A 567 -20.75 -24.39 -12.35
C ARG A 567 -22.24 -24.08 -12.55
N TRP A 568 -23.08 -24.46 -11.60
CA TRP A 568 -24.52 -24.20 -11.64
C TRP A 568 -24.82 -22.72 -11.45
N GLU A 569 -24.15 -22.07 -10.49
CA GLU A 569 -24.27 -20.64 -10.21
C GLU A 569 -23.90 -19.81 -11.44
N TYR A 570 -22.76 -20.12 -12.09
CA TYR A 570 -22.35 -19.48 -13.33
C TYR A 570 -23.39 -19.60 -14.46
N LEU A 571 -23.95 -20.80 -14.65
CA LEU A 571 -24.95 -21.03 -15.70
C LEU A 571 -26.30 -20.38 -15.38
N SER A 572 -26.67 -20.32 -14.09
CA SER A 572 -27.88 -19.66 -13.58
C SER A 572 -27.81 -18.14 -13.75
N GLU A 573 -26.69 -17.50 -13.38
CA GLU A 573 -26.46 -16.07 -13.62
C GLU A 573 -26.52 -15.73 -15.11
N LYS A 574 -25.90 -16.58 -15.95
CA LYS A 574 -25.96 -16.45 -17.41
C LYS A 574 -27.39 -16.57 -17.94
N GLN A 575 -28.22 -17.46 -17.37
CA GLN A 575 -29.63 -17.59 -17.72
C GLN A 575 -30.44 -16.37 -17.32
N GLN A 576 -30.22 -15.85 -16.12
CA GLN A 576 -30.92 -14.69 -15.58
C GLN A 576 -30.59 -13.41 -16.36
N ALA A 577 -29.31 -13.19 -16.69
CA ALA A 577 -28.88 -12.09 -17.56
C ALA A 577 -29.54 -12.15 -18.95
N ILE A 578 -29.77 -13.36 -19.50
CA ILE A 578 -30.49 -13.54 -20.78
C ILE A 578 -31.98 -13.19 -20.64
N GLU A 579 -32.62 -13.53 -19.53
CA GLU A 579 -34.02 -13.18 -19.26
C GLU A 579 -34.22 -11.68 -19.06
N ASP A 580 -33.32 -11.03 -18.34
CA ASP A 580 -33.38 -9.58 -18.10
C ASP A 580 -33.18 -8.79 -19.41
N LEU A 581 -32.29 -9.26 -20.29
CA LEU A 581 -32.13 -8.72 -21.64
C LEU A 581 -33.36 -8.93 -22.54
N LYS A 582 -34.18 -9.98 -22.30
CA LYS A 582 -35.46 -10.18 -23.00
C LYS A 582 -36.55 -9.26 -22.44
N LYS A 583 -36.62 -9.07 -21.12
CA LYS A 583 -37.58 -8.17 -20.47
C LYS A 583 -37.32 -6.70 -20.80
N GLY A 584 -36.05 -6.30 -20.92
CA GLY A 584 -35.65 -4.93 -21.31
C GLY A 584 -35.95 -4.54 -22.76
N LYS A 585 -36.30 -5.49 -23.63
CA LYS A 585 -36.73 -5.22 -25.02
C LYS A 585 -38.24 -5.06 -25.21
N SER A 586 -39.04 -5.27 -24.16
CA SER A 586 -40.50 -5.21 -24.21
C SER A 586 -41.09 -3.99 -23.47
N ARG A 587 -40.28 -2.96 -23.19
CA ARG A 587 -40.74 -1.67 -22.66
C ARG A 587 -40.42 -0.54 -23.62
#